data_AF-A0A7J5VQ25-F1
#
_entry.id   AF-A0A7J5VQ25-F1
#
_cell.length_a   1.000
_cell.length_b   1.000
_cell.length_c   1.000
_cell.angle_alpha   90.00
_cell.angle_beta   90.00
_cell.angle_gamma   90.00
#
_symmetry.space_group_name_H-M   'P 1'
#
loop_
_entity.id
_entity.type
_entity.pdbx_description
1 polymer ?
#
loop_
_entity_poly.entity_id
_entity_poly.type
_entity_poly.pdbx_seq_one_letter_code
_entity_poly.pdbx_strand_id
1 'polypeptide(L)'
;MKVPLAPPQDPGFVASLLQSSIIHYEKMLALFIAINSESGNKNAETLEAWGTELLQLQEQAELADQLLMNALEETSPPASALPLLEKRLEIMHQVFTHNRALLSTANNIKSLLAHEIREMQGGRAALHGYRQTTSSHQGSILNASR
;
A
#
# COMPACT_ATOMS: atom_id res chain seq x y z
N MET A 1 21.13 -30.98 28.54
CA MET A 1 21.52 -29.64 29.01
C MET A 1 21.39 -28.66 27.86
N LYS A 2 20.38 -27.78 27.88
CA LYS A 2 20.32 -26.63 26.96
C LYS A 2 21.26 -25.57 27.53
N VAL A 3 22.33 -25.25 26.82
CA VAL A 3 23.15 -24.08 27.12
C VAL A 3 22.29 -22.85 26.81
N PRO A 4 22.07 -21.92 27.76
CA PRO A 4 21.48 -20.64 27.42
C PRO A 4 22.53 -19.89 26.61
N LEU A 5 22.24 -19.63 25.33
CA LEU A 5 23.04 -18.72 24.53
C LEU A 5 22.75 -17.32 25.08
N ALA A 6 23.61 -16.84 25.98
CA ALA A 6 23.56 -15.44 26.37
C ALA A 6 23.73 -14.61 25.08
N PRO A 7 22.84 -13.65 24.80
CA PRO A 7 23.02 -12.74 23.69
C PRO A 7 24.35 -12.01 23.90
N PRO A 8 25.12 -11.76 22.83
CA PRO A 8 26.33 -10.98 22.95
C PRO A 8 25.95 -9.58 23.45
N GLN A 9 26.41 -9.22 24.66
CA GLN A 9 26.35 -7.85 25.19
C GLN A 9 27.33 -6.91 24.47
N ASP A 10 27.52 -7.15 23.17
CA ASP A 10 28.40 -6.36 22.33
C ASP A 10 27.64 -5.11 21.87
N PRO A 11 28.06 -3.89 22.25
CA PRO A 11 27.46 -2.66 21.75
C PRO A 11 27.49 -2.58 20.20
N GLY A 12 28.38 -3.31 19.53
CA GLY A 12 28.38 -3.47 18.07
C GLY A 12 27.19 -4.25 17.53
N PHE A 13 26.62 -5.18 18.30
CA PHE A 13 25.46 -5.97 17.90
C PHE A 13 24.19 -5.12 17.79
N VAL A 14 23.86 -4.33 18.82
CA VAL A 14 22.69 -3.41 18.79
C VAL A 14 22.82 -2.39 17.66
N ALA A 15 24.01 -1.83 17.45
CA ALA A 15 24.27 -0.90 16.35
C ALA A 15 24.05 -1.55 14.97
N SER A 16 24.44 -2.82 14.80
CA SER A 16 24.21 -3.57 13.55
C SER A 16 22.72 -3.83 13.30
N LEU A 17 21.95 -4.16 14.35
CA LEU A 17 20.50 -4.35 14.26
C LEU A 17 19.78 -3.04 13.91
N LEU A 18 20.18 -1.93 14.53
CA LEU A 18 19.68 -0.60 14.20
C LEU A 18 19.95 -0.24 12.73
N GLN A 19 21.16 -0.47 12.24
CA GLN A 19 21.49 -0.23 10.83
C GLN A 19 20.68 -1.11 9.89
N SER A 20 20.49 -2.40 10.22
CA SER A 20 19.65 -3.29 9.42
C SER A 20 18.21 -2.78 9.34
N SER A 21 17.61 -2.43 10.48
CA SER A 21 16.26 -1.87 10.53
C SER A 21 16.14 -0.59 9.70
N ILE A 22 17.10 0.35 9.86
CA ILE A 22 17.18 1.59 9.05
C ILE A 22 17.20 1.28 7.55
N ILE A 23 18.02 0.33 7.09
CA ILE A 23 18.12 -0.02 5.67
C ILE A 23 16.78 -0.52 5.12
N HIS A 24 16.03 -1.32 5.87
CA HIS A 24 14.72 -1.79 5.42
C HIS A 24 13.70 -0.64 5.33
N TYR A 25 13.69 0.26 6.32
CA TYR A 25 12.83 1.45 6.26
C TYR A 25 13.23 2.42 5.13
N GLU A 26 14.52 2.60 4.84
CA GLU A 26 15.00 3.41 3.71
C GLU A 26 14.55 2.82 2.37
N LYS A 27 14.64 1.49 2.20
CA LYS A 27 14.14 0.80 1.00
C LYS A 27 12.63 0.96 0.84
N MET A 28 11.86 0.80 1.92
CA MET A 28 10.41 1.05 1.88
C MET A 28 10.10 2.50 1.49
N LEU A 29 10.81 3.46 2.08
CA LEU A 29 10.64 4.88 1.77
C LEU A 29 10.94 5.16 0.29
N ALA A 30 12.04 4.64 -0.24
CA ALA A 30 12.40 4.79 -1.65
C ALA A 30 11.31 4.22 -2.58
N LEU A 31 10.77 3.04 -2.26
CA LEU A 31 9.67 2.43 -3.01
C LEU A 31 8.41 3.31 -2.94
N PHE A 32 8.05 3.83 -1.77
CA PHE A 32 6.92 4.75 -1.64
C PHE A 32 7.10 6.05 -2.42
N ILE A 33 8.31 6.62 -2.44
CA ILE A 33 8.62 7.80 -3.24
C ILE A 33 8.44 7.48 -4.73
N ALA A 34 8.98 6.35 -5.20
CA ALA A 34 8.85 5.90 -6.58
C ALA A 34 7.38 5.73 -7.00
N ILE A 35 6.58 5.06 -6.16
CA ILE A 35 5.14 4.88 -6.40
C ILE A 35 4.42 6.24 -6.48
N ASN A 36 4.78 7.19 -5.61
CA ASN A 36 4.14 8.52 -5.59
C ASN A 36 4.60 9.43 -6.75
N SER A 37 5.83 9.26 -7.25
CA SER A 37 6.35 10.04 -8.38
C SER A 37 5.89 9.54 -9.75
N GLU A 38 5.47 8.28 -9.86
CA GLU A 38 5.01 7.72 -11.13
C GLU A 38 3.64 8.32 -11.52
N SER A 39 3.65 9.20 -12.50
CA SER A 39 2.51 10.06 -12.85
C SER A 39 1.75 9.67 -14.13
N GLY A 40 1.91 8.44 -14.66
CA GLY A 40 1.34 8.20 -15.99
C GLY A 40 1.04 6.79 -16.46
N ASN A 41 1.55 5.71 -15.87
CA ASN A 41 1.28 4.37 -16.42
C ASN A 41 1.42 3.23 -15.41
N LYS A 42 0.60 3.25 -14.36
CA LYS A 42 0.54 2.15 -13.39
C LYS A 42 -0.30 1.01 -13.98
N ASN A 43 0.30 0.21 -14.85
CA ASN A 43 -0.34 -1.04 -15.27
C ASN A 43 -0.44 -1.99 -14.06
N ALA A 44 -1.38 -2.94 -14.14
CA ALA A 44 -1.68 -3.83 -13.01
C ALA A 44 -0.45 -4.65 -12.58
N GLU A 45 0.37 -5.09 -13.53
CA GLU A 45 1.59 -5.88 -13.28
C GLU A 45 2.61 -5.10 -12.45
N THR A 46 2.83 -3.81 -12.74
CA THR A 46 3.77 -2.97 -11.99
C THR A 46 3.27 -2.72 -10.57
N LEU A 47 1.96 -2.50 -10.40
CA LEU A 47 1.34 -2.36 -9.08
C LEU A 47 1.46 -3.63 -8.25
N GLU A 48 1.28 -4.81 -8.86
CA GLU A 48 1.42 -6.10 -8.20
C GLU A 48 2.88 -6.37 -7.80
N ALA A 49 3.84 -6.06 -8.68
CA ALA A 49 5.27 -6.17 -8.39
C ALA A 49 5.67 -5.29 -7.20
N TRP A 50 5.26 -4.02 -7.20
CA TRP A 50 5.50 -3.11 -6.08
C TRP A 50 4.83 -3.57 -4.79
N GLY A 51 3.60 -4.10 -4.87
CA GLY A 51 2.90 -4.66 -3.72
C GLY A 51 3.66 -5.84 -3.11
N THR A 52 4.18 -6.73 -3.96
CA THR A 52 4.99 -7.88 -3.53
C THR A 52 6.30 -7.45 -2.89
N GLU A 53 7.02 -6.51 -3.50
CA GLU A 53 8.26 -5.96 -2.96
C GLU A 53 8.03 -5.26 -1.61
N LEU A 54 6.96 -4.49 -1.48
CA LEU A 54 6.61 -3.83 -0.23
C LEU A 54 6.33 -4.82 0.90
N LEU A 55 5.60 -5.91 0.63
CA LEU A 55 5.35 -6.96 1.61
C LEU A 55 6.65 -7.62 2.10
N GLN A 56 7.55 -7.94 1.17
CA GLN A 56 8.86 -8.52 1.53
C GLN A 56 9.69 -7.57 2.39
N LEU A 57 9.70 -6.27 2.06
CA LEU A 57 10.41 -5.27 2.86
C LEU A 57 9.80 -5.09 4.25
N GLN A 58 8.47 -5.18 4.37
CA GLN A 58 7.76 -5.14 5.65
C GLN A 58 8.12 -6.34 6.53
N GLU A 59 8.09 -7.55 5.98
CA GLU A 59 8.48 -8.77 6.71
C GLU A 59 9.95 -8.69 7.20
N GLN A 60 10.84 -8.18 6.37
CA GLN A 60 12.25 -7.98 6.74
C GLN A 60 12.42 -6.92 7.83
N ALA A 61 11.69 -5.81 7.74
CA ALA A 61 11.70 -4.76 8.76
C ALA A 61 11.15 -5.28 10.09
N GLU A 62 10.06 -6.04 10.07
CA GLU A 62 9.45 -6.64 11.26
C GLU A 62 10.41 -7.62 11.95
N LEU A 63 11.09 -8.47 11.19
CA LEU A 63 12.09 -9.38 11.73
C LEU A 63 13.28 -8.63 12.35
N ALA A 64 13.80 -7.60 11.67
CA ALA A 64 14.88 -6.77 12.19
C ALA A 64 14.47 -6.03 13.47
N ASP A 65 13.23 -5.52 13.50
CA ASP A 65 12.67 -4.81 14.66
C ASP A 65 12.45 -5.75 15.84
N GLN A 66 11.98 -6.97 15.61
CA GLN A 66 11.82 -7.96 16.66
C GLN A 66 13.16 -8.32 17.30
N LEU A 67 14.20 -8.53 16.47
CA LEU A 67 15.56 -8.80 16.96
C LEU A 67 16.12 -7.61 17.75
N LEU A 68 15.89 -6.39 17.26
CA LEU A 68 16.30 -5.16 17.93
C LEU A 68 15.60 -5.00 19.29
N MET A 69 14.29 -5.20 19.36
CA MET A 69 13.53 -5.09 20.60
C MET A 69 14.02 -6.09 21.65
N ASN A 70 14.23 -7.35 21.25
CA ASN A 70 14.76 -8.37 22.15
C ASN A 70 16.15 -7.96 22.69
N ALA A 71 17.03 -7.43 21.84
CA ALA A 71 18.36 -6.98 22.27
C ALA A 71 18.32 -5.76 23.21
N LEU A 72 17.34 -4.86 23.04
CA LEU A 72 17.14 -3.69 23.88
C LEU A 72 16.49 -4.02 25.23
N GLU A 73 15.69 -5.08 25.32
CA GLU A 73 15.14 -5.58 26.59
C GLU A 73 16.26 -6.13 27.50
N GLU A 74 17.26 -6.77 26.91
CA GLU A 74 18.37 -7.39 27.63
C GLU A 74 19.50 -6.40 27.96
N THR A 75 19.60 -5.30 27.19
CA THR A 75 20.69 -4.33 27.29
C THR A 75 20.19 -2.92 27.05
N SER A 76 20.44 -2.00 28.01
CA SER A 76 20.17 -0.58 27.77
C SER A 76 21.05 -0.08 26.61
N PRO A 77 20.48 0.63 25.61
CA PRO A 77 21.25 1.09 24.47
C PRO A 77 22.33 2.06 24.92
N PRO A 78 23.58 1.93 24.41
CA PRO A 78 24.63 2.88 24.73
C PRO A 78 24.28 4.25 24.14
N ALA A 79 24.81 5.34 24.74
CA ALA A 79 24.59 6.70 24.24
C ALA A 79 25.03 6.88 22.77
N SER A 80 26.01 6.09 22.31
CA SER A 80 26.45 6.05 20.91
C SER A 80 25.40 5.54 19.92
N ALA A 81 24.35 4.84 20.39
CA ALA A 81 23.25 4.36 19.57
C ALA A 81 22.14 5.41 19.38
N LEU A 82 22.11 6.49 20.18
CA LEU A 82 21.07 7.52 20.11
C LEU A 82 20.91 8.14 18.71
N PRO A 83 21.98 8.52 17.98
CA PRO A 83 21.83 9.09 16.64
C PRO A 83 21.19 8.10 15.64
N LEU A 84 21.45 6.80 15.78
CA LEU A 84 20.85 5.77 14.93
C LEU A 84 19.38 5.56 15.27
N LEU A 85 19.01 5.61 16.55
CA LEU A 85 17.61 5.57 16.99
C LEU A 85 16.82 6.75 16.46
N GLU A 86 17.37 7.96 16.54
CA GLU A 86 16.75 9.18 15.98
C GLU A 86 16.56 9.06 14.46
N LYS A 87 17.60 8.64 13.73
CA LYS A 87 17.52 8.41 12.29
C LYS A 87 16.42 7.39 11.94
N ARG A 88 16.37 6.27 12.68
CA ARG A 88 15.35 5.24 12.48
C ARG A 88 13.94 5.80 12.66
N LEU A 89 13.70 6.55 13.74
CA LEU A 89 12.40 7.17 14.01
C LEU A 89 12.01 8.17 12.92
N GLU A 90 12.96 8.96 12.42
CA GLU A 90 12.73 9.89 11.33
C GLU A 90 12.27 9.17 10.05
N ILE A 91 12.98 8.11 9.66
CA ILE A 91 12.63 7.35 8.44
C ILE A 91 11.28 6.65 8.62
N MET A 92 11.00 6.05 9.78
CA MET A 92 9.69 5.46 10.07
C MET A 92 8.56 6.49 9.93
N HIS A 93 8.77 7.71 10.42
CA HIS A 93 7.79 8.79 10.29
C HIS A 93 7.57 9.18 8.82
N GLN A 94 8.64 9.22 8.01
CA GLN A 94 8.52 9.48 6.57
C GLN A 94 7.76 8.34 5.86
N VAL A 95 8.09 7.09 6.16
CA VAL A 95 7.37 5.91 5.62
C VAL A 95 5.88 5.99 5.96
N PHE A 96 5.52 6.29 7.20
CA PHE A 96 4.12 6.46 7.62
C PHE A 96 3.42 7.59 6.84
N THR A 97 4.10 8.72 6.67
CA THR A 97 3.56 9.87 5.92
C THR A 97 3.25 9.51 4.47
N HIS A 98 4.19 8.84 3.79
CA HIS A 98 3.98 8.43 2.41
C HIS A 98 2.95 7.31 2.27
N ASN A 99 2.89 6.37 3.22
CA ASN A 99 1.86 5.33 3.23
C ASN A 99 0.45 5.95 3.31
N ARG A 100 0.27 6.93 4.20
CA ARG A 100 -1.00 7.66 4.34
C ARG A 100 -1.39 8.40 3.05
N ALA A 101 -0.42 9.04 2.39
CA ALA A 101 -0.64 9.71 1.11
C ALA A 101 -1.06 8.71 0.00
N LEU A 102 -0.39 7.56 -0.05
CA LEU A 102 -0.71 6.50 -1.02
C LEU A 102 -2.11 5.94 -0.79
N LEU A 103 -2.49 5.68 0.47
CA LEU A 103 -3.82 5.18 0.84
C LEU A 103 -4.93 6.17 0.42
N SER A 104 -4.71 7.46 0.65
CA SER A 104 -5.64 8.51 0.18
C SER A 104 -5.83 8.45 -1.33
N THR A 105 -4.73 8.32 -2.08
CA THR A 105 -4.75 8.22 -3.55
C THR A 105 -5.49 6.96 -4.01
N ALA A 106 -5.24 5.82 -3.39
CA ALA A 106 -5.91 4.56 -3.70
C ALA A 106 -7.44 4.66 -3.48
N ASN A 107 -7.87 5.29 -2.39
CA ASN A 107 -9.30 5.50 -2.10
C ASN A 107 -9.98 6.44 -3.12
N ASN A 108 -9.27 7.47 -3.59
CA ASN A 108 -9.77 8.36 -4.63
C ASN A 108 -9.96 7.60 -5.96
N ILE A 109 -8.97 6.81 -6.37
CA ILE A 109 -9.04 5.98 -7.59
C ILE A 109 -10.20 4.98 -7.48
N LYS A 110 -10.34 4.29 -6.34
CA LYS A 110 -11.44 3.35 -6.10
C LYS A 110 -12.81 4.01 -6.24
N SER A 111 -12.96 5.22 -5.67
CA SER A 111 -14.20 5.99 -5.75
C SER A 111 -14.53 6.40 -7.19
N LEU A 112 -13.53 6.82 -7.95
CA LEU A 112 -13.67 7.20 -9.36
C LEU A 112 -14.06 5.98 -10.23
N LEU A 113 -13.37 4.85 -10.09
CA LEU A 113 -13.73 3.62 -10.79
C LEU A 113 -15.16 3.15 -10.45
N ALA A 114 -15.57 3.26 -9.18
CA ALA A 114 -16.93 2.92 -8.76
C ALA A 114 -18.00 3.87 -9.34
N HIS A 115 -17.64 5.12 -9.63
CA HIS A 115 -18.50 6.07 -10.35
C HIS A 115 -18.63 5.68 -11.83
N GLU A 116 -17.50 5.48 -12.51
CA GLU A 116 -17.46 5.10 -13.93
C GLU A 116 -18.20 3.78 -14.21
N ILE A 117 -18.04 2.77 -13.34
CA ILE A 117 -18.79 1.51 -13.44
C ILE A 117 -20.31 1.74 -13.36
N ARG A 118 -20.76 2.62 -12.45
CA ARG A 118 -22.19 2.94 -12.31
C ARG A 118 -22.72 3.69 -13.53
N GLU A 119 -21.97 4.64 -14.08
CA GLU A 119 -22.34 5.34 -15.30
C GLU A 119 -22.43 4.41 -16.50
N MET A 120 -21.47 3.49 -16.66
CA MET A 120 -21.52 2.47 -17.71
C MET A 120 -22.76 1.55 -17.58
N GLN A 121 -23.12 1.16 -16.37
CA GLN A 121 -24.33 0.37 -16.12
C GLN A 121 -25.60 1.17 -16.43
N GLY A 122 -25.67 2.44 -16.04
CA GLY A 122 -26.78 3.34 -16.35
C GLY A 122 -26.93 3.58 -17.85
N GLY A 123 -25.82 3.82 -18.57
CA GLY A 123 -25.80 3.95 -20.02
C GLY A 123 -26.28 2.69 -20.74
N ARG A 124 -25.86 1.50 -20.28
CA ARG A 124 -26.36 0.22 -20.79
C ARG A 124 -27.87 0.04 -20.56
N ALA A 125 -28.37 0.42 -19.39
CA ALA A 125 -29.81 0.37 -19.08
C ALA A 125 -30.63 1.34 -19.96
N ALA A 126 -30.15 2.57 -20.15
CA ALA A 126 -30.78 3.56 -21.02
C ALA A 126 -30.85 3.10 -22.49
N LEU A 127 -29.77 2.51 -23.01
CA LEU A 127 -29.72 1.95 -24.36
C LEU A 127 -30.65 0.73 -24.53
N HIS A 128 -30.81 -0.10 -23.50
CA HIS A 128 -31.80 -1.19 -23.53
C HIS A 128 -33.25 -0.69 -23.48
N GLY A 129 -33.54 0.35 -22.68
CA GLY A 129 -34.87 0.97 -22.65
C GLY A 129 -35.27 1.59 -23.99
N TYR A 130 -34.33 2.27 -24.66
CA TYR A 130 -34.59 2.88 -25.98
C TYR A 130 -34.90 1.84 -27.07
N ARG A 131 -34.27 0.66 -26.99
CA ARG A 131 -34.47 -0.44 -27.96
C ARG A 131 -35.83 -1.13 -27.82
N GLN A 132 -36.46 -1.11 -26.63
CA GLN A 132 -37.82 -1.63 -26.43
C GLN A 132 -38.90 -0.64 -26.87
N THR A 133 -38.67 0.66 -26.80
CA THR A 133 -39.65 1.68 -27.21
C THR A 133 -39.76 1.83 -28.74
N THR A 134 -38.73 1.43 -29.50
CA THR A 134 -38.75 1.49 -30.97
C THR A 134 -39.51 0.35 -31.65
N SER A 135 -39.96 -0.67 -30.92
CA SER A 135 -40.66 -1.84 -31.48
C SER A 135 -42.15 -1.94 -31.11
N SER A 136 -42.78 -0.92 -30.52
CA SER A 136 -44.19 -0.99 -30.11
C SER A 136 -45.15 0.04 -30.73
N HIS A 137 -44.76 0.76 -31.78
CA HIS A 137 -45.65 1.68 -32.51
C HIS A 137 -45.82 1.24 -33.98
N GLN A 138 -46.11 -0.04 -34.20
CA GLN A 138 -46.73 -0.48 -35.45
C GLN A 138 -48.23 -0.22 -35.34
N GLY A 139 -48.71 0.69 -36.18
CA GLY A 139 -50.03 1.30 -36.10
C GLY A 139 -51.19 0.31 -36.10
N SER A 140 -52.06 0.44 -35.09
CA SER A 140 -53.44 0.00 -35.21
C SER A 140 -54.21 1.11 -35.92
N ILE A 141 -54.39 0.96 -37.24
CA ILE A 141 -55.38 1.74 -37.99
C ILE A 141 -56.75 1.19 -37.56
N LEU A 142 -57.40 1.87 -36.62
CA LEU A 142 -58.79 1.63 -36.28
C LEU A 142 -59.65 2.16 -37.43
N ASN A 143 -60.03 1.26 -38.34
CA ASN A 143 -60.99 1.54 -39.40
C ASN A 143 -62.40 1.53 -38.78
N ALA A 144 -62.85 2.70 -38.31
CA ALA A 144 -64.24 2.92 -37.95
C ALA A 144 -64.98 3.48 -39.17
N SER A 145 -65.77 2.66 -39.85
CA SER A 145 -66.77 3.12 -40.81
C SER A 145 -67.94 2.15 -40.88
N ARG A 146 -69.06 2.64 -40.33
CA ARG A 146 -70.49 2.37 -40.56
C ARG A 146 -71.01 0.93 -40.56
#